data_AF-A0A1I5Z468-F1
#
_entry.id   AF-A0A1I5Z468-F1
#
_cell.length_a   1.000
_cell.length_b   1.000
_cell.length_c   1.000
_cell.angle_alpha   90.00
_cell.angle_beta   90.00
_cell.angle_gamma   90.00
#
_symmetry.space_group_name_H-M   'P 1'
#
loop_
_entity.id
_entity.type
_entity.pdbx_description
1 polymer ?
#
loop_
_entity_poly.entity_id
_entity_poly.type
_entity_poly.pdbx_seq_one_letter_code
_entity_poly.pdbx_strand_id
1 'polypeptide(L)'
;MRLLIPYINAMIKLRLETLRLSVSGRITGTVYINLSKVFFPEETWNDFPLTIFNWWSHSFLNGNEGDYRFMDGPFYFKIIKKNGLYFLEGFFDRKLIVSTELDIDEFQCSLIHNIEILLNTIKKNKWDIDANLDIELLNENLCKLKKNI
;
A
#
# COMPACT_ATOMS: atom_id res chain seq x y z
N MET A 1 -5.50 -16.14 25.59
CA MET A 1 -4.29 -16.77 25.01
C MET A 1 -4.12 -16.20 23.60
N ARG A 2 -3.18 -15.28 23.37
CA ARG A 2 -2.89 -14.76 22.03
C ARG A 2 -1.89 -15.72 21.38
N LEU A 3 -2.32 -16.42 20.33
CA LEU A 3 -1.43 -17.22 19.50
C LEU A 3 -0.54 -16.25 18.72
N LEU A 4 0.72 -16.13 19.13
CA LEU A 4 1.78 -15.58 18.29
C LEU A 4 2.07 -16.65 17.24
N ILE A 5 1.54 -16.47 16.03
CA ILE A 5 1.88 -17.31 14.89
C ILE A 5 3.17 -16.72 14.32
N PRO A 6 4.30 -17.46 14.33
CA PRO A 6 5.57 -16.98 13.80
C PRO A 6 5.50 -17.00 12.27
N TYR A 7 5.96 -15.92 11.64
CA TYR A 7 6.00 -15.68 10.19
C TYR A 7 4.64 -15.46 9.52
N ILE A 8 4.19 -14.21 9.52
CA ILE A 8 3.12 -13.72 8.65
C ILE A 8 3.65 -12.46 7.96
N ASN A 9 4.14 -12.62 6.74
CA ASN A 9 4.67 -11.50 5.95
C ASN A 9 3.48 -10.68 5.43
N ALA A 10 3.40 -9.41 5.82
CA ALA A 10 2.43 -8.49 5.26
C ALA A 10 2.92 -8.04 3.89
N MET A 11 2.14 -8.27 2.84
CA MET A 11 2.48 -7.85 1.48
C MET A 11 1.40 -6.97 0.90
N ILE A 12 1.79 -5.86 0.28
CA ILE A 12 0.88 -5.04 -0.51
C ILE A 12 0.49 -5.82 -1.78
N LYS A 13 -0.78 -5.72 -2.16
CA LYS A 13 -1.33 -6.31 -3.38
C LYS A 13 -2.23 -5.33 -4.11
N LEU A 14 -1.97 -5.16 -5.40
CA LEU A 14 -2.83 -4.52 -6.37
C LEU A 14 -3.42 -5.58 -7.30
N ARG A 15 -4.75 -5.63 -7.45
CA ARG A 15 -5.41 -6.52 -8.41
C ARG A 15 -5.51 -5.86 -9.78
N LEU A 16 -4.63 -6.25 -10.69
CA LEU A 16 -4.54 -5.69 -12.04
C LEU A 16 -5.85 -5.73 -12.82
N GLU A 17 -6.58 -6.85 -12.72
CA GLU A 17 -7.84 -7.10 -13.40
C GLU A 17 -8.97 -6.14 -12.98
N THR A 18 -8.81 -5.47 -11.84
CA THR A 18 -9.77 -4.50 -11.29
C THR A 18 -9.46 -3.06 -11.67
N LEU A 19 -8.27 -2.79 -12.24
CA LEU A 19 -7.87 -1.43 -12.60
C LEU A 19 -8.74 -0.85 -13.71
N ARG A 20 -9.30 0.34 -13.50
CA ARG A 20 -10.14 1.06 -14.46
C ARG A 20 -9.81 2.55 -14.46
N LEU A 21 -9.89 3.19 -15.62
CA LEU A 21 -9.96 4.64 -15.73
C LEU A 21 -11.43 5.05 -15.64
N SER A 22 -11.77 5.84 -14.63
CA SER A 22 -13.11 6.42 -14.48
C SER A 22 -13.36 7.52 -15.51
N VAL A 23 -14.63 7.87 -15.71
CA VAL A 23 -15.05 8.97 -16.61
C VAL A 23 -14.46 10.33 -16.21
N SER A 24 -14.10 10.51 -14.94
CA SER A 24 -13.46 11.71 -14.42
C SER A 24 -11.93 11.67 -14.49
N GLY A 25 -11.36 10.77 -15.30
CA GLY A 25 -9.90 10.69 -15.48
C GLY A 25 -9.13 10.14 -14.28
N ARG A 26 -9.78 9.50 -13.31
CA ARG A 26 -9.11 8.89 -12.13
C ARG A 26 -8.97 7.39 -12.28
N ILE A 27 -7.85 6.84 -11.83
CA ILE A 27 -7.62 5.39 -11.81
C ILE A 27 -8.17 4.81 -10.52
N THR A 28 -9.03 3.82 -10.65
CA THR A 28 -9.57 3.05 -9.54
C THR A 28 -9.13 1.60 -9.63
N GLY A 29 -8.98 0.91 -8.51
CA GLY A 29 -8.78 -0.53 -8.46
C GLY A 29 -8.52 -1.04 -7.05
N THR A 30 -8.45 -2.35 -6.92
CA THR A 30 -8.36 -2.99 -5.62
C THR A 30 -6.94 -3.02 -5.09
N VAL A 31 -6.74 -2.37 -3.94
CA VAL A 31 -5.49 -2.33 -3.18
C VAL A 31 -5.75 -2.83 -1.77
N TYR A 32 -4.97 -3.81 -1.31
CA TYR A 32 -5.06 -4.36 0.04
C TYR A 32 -3.71 -4.89 0.50
N ILE A 33 -3.64 -5.24 1.78
CA ILE A 33 -2.51 -5.91 2.42
C ILE A 33 -2.92 -7.36 2.66
N ASN A 34 -2.14 -8.28 2.11
CA ASN A 34 -2.26 -9.70 2.40
C ASN A 34 -1.49 -10.03 3.68
N LEU A 35 -2.21 -10.50 4.69
CA LEU A 35 -1.71 -10.92 6.01
C LEU A 35 -1.87 -12.44 6.14
N SER A 36 -1.40 -13.17 5.12
CA SER A 36 -1.55 -14.62 4.91
C SER A 36 -2.99 -15.13 4.79
N LYS A 37 -3.76 -15.15 5.89
CA LYS A 37 -5.14 -15.66 5.93
C LYS A 37 -6.19 -14.56 6.04
N VAL A 38 -5.74 -13.32 6.23
CA VAL A 38 -6.58 -12.14 6.40
C VAL A 38 -6.17 -11.12 5.35
N PHE A 39 -7.14 -10.40 4.82
CA PHE A 39 -6.92 -9.26 3.95
C PHE A 39 -7.30 -7.99 4.72
N PHE A 40 -6.54 -6.93 4.51
CA PHE A 40 -6.82 -5.63 5.12
C PHE A 40 -6.75 -4.54 4.06
N PRO A 41 -7.81 -3.74 3.82
CA PRO A 41 -9.11 -3.77 4.49
C PRO A 41 -9.92 -5.04 4.18
N GLU A 42 -10.10 -5.33 2.90
CA GLU A 42 -10.72 -6.53 2.35
C GLU A 42 -10.22 -6.70 0.91
N GLU A 43 -10.25 -7.91 0.36
CA GLU A 43 -9.69 -8.19 -0.97
C GLU A 43 -10.52 -7.62 -2.14
N THR A 44 -11.68 -7.03 -1.83
CA THR A 44 -12.60 -6.33 -2.73
C THR A 44 -12.50 -4.81 -2.62
N TRP A 45 -11.70 -4.28 -1.69
CA TRP A 45 -11.60 -2.85 -1.42
C TRP A 45 -11.11 -2.09 -2.65
N ASN A 46 -12.00 -1.39 -3.35
CA ASN A 46 -11.70 -0.62 -4.55
C ASN A 46 -11.49 0.85 -4.17
N ASP A 47 -10.36 1.41 -4.59
CA ASP A 47 -9.95 2.74 -4.20
C ASP A 47 -9.12 3.41 -5.29
N PHE A 48 -8.36 4.46 -4.98
CA PHE A 48 -7.47 5.19 -5.89
C PHE A 48 -5.99 4.79 -5.70
N PRO A 49 -5.51 3.70 -6.35
CA PRO A 49 -4.15 3.19 -6.19
C PRO A 49 -3.04 4.23 -6.35
N LEU A 50 -3.21 5.18 -7.29
CA LEU A 50 -2.22 6.21 -7.55
C LEU A 50 -2.01 7.12 -6.32
N THR A 51 -3.11 7.59 -5.73
CA THR A 51 -3.08 8.42 -4.53
C THR A 51 -2.57 7.65 -3.32
N ILE A 52 -3.08 6.42 -3.11
CA ILE A 52 -2.67 5.55 -2.00
C ILE A 52 -1.17 5.29 -2.05
N PHE A 53 -0.63 4.87 -3.19
CA PHE A 53 0.80 4.58 -3.30
C PHE A 53 1.67 5.82 -3.17
N ASN A 54 1.22 6.99 -3.62
CA ASN A 54 1.91 8.25 -3.33
C ASN A 54 2.02 8.51 -1.82
N TRP A 55 0.92 8.37 -1.08
CA TRP A 55 0.90 8.59 0.36
C TRP A 55 1.73 7.56 1.12
N TRP A 56 1.64 6.29 0.75
CA TRP A 56 2.37 5.22 1.42
C TRP A 56 3.86 5.31 1.15
N SER A 57 4.25 5.55 -0.11
CA SER A 57 5.67 5.72 -0.45
C SER A 57 6.25 6.97 0.22
N HIS A 58 5.51 8.07 0.26
CA HIS A 58 5.95 9.27 0.98
C HIS A 58 6.12 9.01 2.48
N SER A 59 5.16 8.33 3.12
CA SER A 59 5.24 7.97 4.54
C SER A 59 6.46 7.12 4.80
N PHE A 60 6.65 6.05 4.03
CA PHE A 60 7.79 5.14 4.14
C PHE A 60 9.14 5.85 3.96
N LEU A 61 9.24 6.78 3.01
CA LEU A 61 10.46 7.55 2.75
C LEU A 61 10.82 8.55 3.86
N ASN A 62 9.83 9.05 4.60
CA ASN A 62 10.06 9.90 5.78
C ASN A 62 10.36 9.09 7.05
N GLY A 63 10.13 7.78 7.01
CA GLY A 63 10.35 6.84 8.10
C GLY A 63 9.49 5.60 7.91
N ASN A 64 10.06 4.44 8.22
CA ASN A 64 9.33 3.18 8.10
C ASN A 64 8.11 3.14 9.04
N GLU A 65 8.23 3.78 10.20
CA GLU A 65 7.17 3.90 11.20
C GLU A 65 6.22 5.07 10.89
N GLY A 66 4.92 4.85 11.04
CA GLY A 66 3.92 5.89 10.78
C GLY A 66 2.52 5.36 10.48
N ASP A 67 1.62 6.28 10.18
CA ASP A 67 0.23 6.00 9.78
C ASP A 67 0.13 5.93 8.25
N TYR A 68 -0.51 4.87 7.74
CA TYR A 68 -0.70 4.62 6.32
C TYR A 68 -2.20 4.46 6.05
N ARG A 69 -2.77 5.42 5.31
CA ARG A 69 -4.23 5.55 5.14
C ARG A 69 -4.72 5.01 3.82
N PHE A 70 -5.94 4.50 3.80
CA PHE A 70 -6.72 4.23 2.59
C PHE A 70 -7.67 5.40 2.36
N MET A 71 -7.20 6.43 1.64
CA MET A 71 -7.92 7.68 1.42
C MET A 71 -8.46 8.30 2.73
N ASP A 72 -9.64 8.92 2.69
CA ASP A 72 -10.39 9.42 3.83
C ASP A 72 -11.31 8.34 4.44
N GLY A 73 -11.05 7.07 4.15
CA GLY A 73 -11.84 5.94 4.63
C GLY A 73 -11.61 5.60 6.11
N PRO A 74 -12.44 4.71 6.68
CA PRO A 74 -12.32 4.29 8.07
C PRO A 74 -11.11 3.37 8.32
N PHE A 75 -10.48 2.89 7.24
CA PHE A 75 -9.36 1.96 7.29
C PHE A 75 -8.01 2.67 7.18
N TYR A 76 -7.11 2.30 8.08
CA TYR A 76 -5.70 2.68 8.01
C TYR A 76 -4.87 1.63 8.75
N PHE A 77 -3.58 1.54 8.45
CA PHE A 77 -2.65 0.75 9.24
C PHE A 77 -1.54 1.62 9.80
N LYS A 78 -0.85 1.10 10.82
CA LYS A 78 0.36 1.69 11.37
C LYS A 78 1.50 0.71 11.24
N ILE A 79 2.67 1.23 10.92
CA ILE A 79 3.93 0.49 11.14
C ILE A 79 4.56 1.07 12.40
N ILE A 80 4.91 0.20 13.34
CA ILE A 80 5.53 0.58 14.61
C ILE A 80 6.67 -0.37 14.93
N LYS A 81 7.70 0.14 15.61
CA LYS A 81 8.82 -0.66 16.09
C LYS A 81 8.67 -0.98 17.58
N LYS A 82 8.71 -2.26 17.94
CA LYS A 82 8.63 -2.74 19.33
C LYS A 82 9.75 -3.76 19.55
N ASN A 83 10.62 -3.50 20.54
CA ASN A 83 11.72 -4.40 20.90
C ASN A 83 12.62 -4.79 19.71
N GLY A 84 12.87 -3.85 18.79
CA GLY A 84 13.71 -4.09 17.60
C GLY A 84 12.98 -4.71 16.40
N LEU A 85 11.76 -5.20 16.56
CA LEU A 85 10.93 -5.77 15.50
C LEU A 85 9.89 -4.77 15.00
N TYR A 86 9.52 -4.86 13.72
CA TYR A 86 8.43 -4.06 13.15
C TYR A 86 7.11 -4.82 13.23
N PHE A 87 6.02 -4.09 13.43
CA PHE A 87 4.67 -4.61 13.42
C PHE A 87 3.77 -3.75 12.54
N LEU A 88 2.88 -4.40 11.81
CA LEU A 88 1.75 -3.76 11.14
C LEU A 88 0.50 -3.90 12.00
N GLU A 89 -0.11 -2.79 12.37
CA GLU A 89 -1.38 -2.73 13.10
C GLU A 89 -2.46 -2.12 12.20
N GLY A 90 -3.46 -2.90 11.79
CA GLY A 90 -4.57 -2.45 10.96
C GLY A 90 -5.81 -2.08 11.78
N PHE A 91 -6.43 -0.96 11.44
CA PHE A 91 -7.53 -0.35 12.17
C PHE A 91 -8.76 -0.11 11.30
N PHE A 92 -9.95 -0.21 11.91
CA PHE A 92 -11.22 0.30 11.38
C PHE A 92 -11.85 1.20 12.43
N ASP A 93 -12.15 2.45 12.10
CA ASP A 93 -12.72 3.44 13.05
C ASP A 93 -11.96 3.48 14.39
N ARG A 94 -10.62 3.54 14.31
CA ARG A 94 -9.67 3.55 15.45
C ARG A 94 -9.64 2.27 16.29
N LYS A 95 -10.44 1.26 15.96
CA LYS A 95 -10.38 -0.06 16.59
C LYS A 95 -9.33 -0.91 15.90
N LEU A 96 -8.38 -1.44 16.67
CA LEU A 96 -7.40 -2.43 16.18
C LEU A 96 -8.15 -3.69 15.77
N ILE A 97 -8.10 -4.04 14.49
CA ILE A 97 -8.75 -5.25 13.96
C ILE A 97 -7.76 -6.33 13.56
N VAL A 98 -6.51 -5.96 13.27
CA VAL A 98 -5.44 -6.92 12.94
C VAL A 98 -4.09 -6.39 13.40
N SER A 99 -3.20 -7.29 13.82
CA SER A 99 -1.81 -6.97 14.12
C SER A 99 -0.92 -8.15 13.74
N THR A 100 0.18 -7.88 13.05
CA THR A 100 1.17 -8.89 12.65
C THR A 100 2.57 -8.34 12.76
N GLU A 101 3.54 -9.22 12.97
CA GLU A 101 4.95 -8.91 12.74
C GLU A 101 5.16 -8.57 11.25
N LEU A 102 6.10 -7.68 10.99
CA LEU A 102 6.37 -7.13 9.66
C LEU A 102 7.85 -7.29 9.34
N ASP A 103 8.15 -8.01 8.27
CA ASP A 103 9.43 -7.85 7.58
C ASP A 103 9.36 -6.56 6.77
N ILE A 104 10.15 -5.57 7.17
CA ILE A 104 10.08 -4.23 6.59
C ILE A 104 10.65 -4.17 5.18
N ASP A 105 11.65 -5.01 4.88
CA ASP A 105 12.33 -5.05 3.60
C ASP A 105 11.44 -5.76 2.57
N GLU A 106 10.78 -6.86 2.97
CA GLU A 106 9.77 -7.50 2.14
C GLU A 106 8.56 -6.59 1.89
N PHE A 107 8.12 -5.84 2.91
CA PHE A 107 7.04 -4.87 2.74
C PHE A 107 7.40 -3.79 1.73
N GLN A 108 8.62 -3.23 1.82
CA GLN A 108 9.15 -2.25 0.85
C GLN A 108 9.24 -2.84 -0.56
N CYS A 109 9.75 -4.06 -0.70
CA CYS A 109 9.80 -4.76 -1.98
C CYS A 109 8.40 -4.92 -2.58
N SER A 110 7.41 -5.27 -1.75
CA SER A 110 6.02 -5.38 -2.20
C SER A 110 5.44 -4.02 -2.60
N LEU A 111 5.76 -2.93 -1.90
CA LEU A 111 5.34 -1.58 -2.27
C LEU A 111 5.91 -1.18 -3.63
N ILE A 112 7.22 -1.32 -3.83
CA ILE A 112 7.92 -1.03 -5.09
C ILE A 112 7.31 -1.81 -6.24
N HIS A 113 7.15 -3.12 -6.08
CA HIS A 113 6.62 -4.00 -7.11
C HIS A 113 5.21 -3.58 -7.57
N ASN A 114 4.31 -3.27 -6.63
CA ASN A 114 2.95 -2.86 -6.98
C ASN A 114 2.89 -1.45 -7.61
N ILE A 115 3.80 -0.55 -7.21
CA ILE A 115 3.96 0.76 -7.87
C ILE A 115 4.40 0.58 -9.33
N GLU A 116 5.43 -0.25 -9.58
CA GLU A 116 5.89 -0.53 -10.94
C GLU A 116 4.80 -1.13 -11.81
N ILE A 117 4.05 -2.09 -11.26
CA ILE A 117 2.91 -2.72 -11.93
C ILE A 117 1.86 -1.66 -12.30
N LEU A 118 1.51 -0.77 -11.37
CA LEU A 118 0.53 0.30 -11.62
C LEU A 118 1.01 1.22 -12.75
N LEU A 119 2.22 1.76 -12.65
CA LEU A 119 2.79 2.69 -13.63
C LEU A 119 2.93 2.05 -15.02
N ASN A 120 3.37 0.80 -15.08
CA ASN A 120 3.44 0.06 -16.35
C ASN A 120 2.06 -0.18 -16.95
N THR A 121 1.05 -0.45 -16.13
CA THR A 121 -0.33 -0.67 -16.59
C THR A 121 -0.93 0.61 -17.15
N ILE A 122 -0.73 1.73 -16.45
CA ILE A 122 -1.10 3.08 -16.91
C ILE A 122 -0.52 3.35 -18.29
N LYS A 123 0.80 3.18 -18.43
CA LYS A 123 1.52 3.42 -19.68
C LYS A 123 1.03 2.49 -20.80
N LYS A 124 0.85 1.20 -20.50
CA LYS A 124 0.40 0.19 -21.47
C LYS A 124 -1.00 0.49 -22.00
N ASN A 125 -1.92 0.89 -21.13
CA ASN A 125 -3.29 1.20 -21.51
C ASN A 125 -3.45 2.58 -22.16
N LYS A 126 -2.37 3.39 -22.22
CA LYS A 126 -2.40 4.78 -22.72
C LYS A 126 -3.51 5.60 -22.06
N TRP A 127 -3.71 5.40 -20.77
CA TRP A 127 -4.66 6.21 -20.03
C TRP A 127 -4.15 7.64 -20.02
N ASP A 128 -4.97 8.53 -20.58
CA ASP A 128 -4.78 9.98 -20.50
C ASP A 128 -5.39 10.43 -19.17
N ILE A 129 -4.55 10.96 -18.30
CA ILE A 129 -4.86 11.15 -16.88
C ILE A 129 -4.57 12.60 -16.59
N ASP A 130 -5.57 13.33 -16.12
CA ASP A 130 -5.37 14.70 -15.62
C ASP A 130 -4.38 14.76 -14.44
N ALA A 131 -4.05 13.60 -13.86
CA ALA A 131 -3.15 13.40 -12.73
C ALA A 131 -1.66 13.24 -13.11
N ASN A 132 -1.16 13.93 -14.14
CA ASN A 132 0.25 13.83 -14.56
C ASN A 132 1.23 14.11 -13.41
N LEU A 133 0.90 15.08 -12.54
CA LEU A 133 1.73 15.39 -11.36
C LEU A 133 1.80 14.24 -10.35
N ASP A 134 0.70 13.51 -10.14
CA ASP A 134 0.68 12.37 -9.22
C ASP A 134 1.53 11.21 -9.76
N ILE A 135 1.57 11.03 -11.09
CA ILE A 135 2.40 10.00 -11.73
C ILE A 135 3.88 10.38 -11.62
N GLU A 136 4.22 11.65 -11.85
CA GLU A 136 5.58 12.15 -11.69
C GLU A 136 6.07 11.99 -10.25
N LEU A 137 5.27 12.41 -9.27
CA LEU A 137 5.56 12.23 -7.85
C LEU A 137 5.75 10.75 -7.49
N LEU A 138 4.90 9.86 -8.01
CA LEU A 138 5.00 8.44 -7.73
C LEU A 138 6.28 7.84 -8.33
N ASN A 139 6.67 8.27 -9.53
CA ASN A 139 7.94 7.87 -10.14
C ASN A 139 9.15 8.34 -9.32
N GLU A 140 9.13 9.58 -8.82
CA GLU A 140 10.18 10.08 -7.95
C GLU A 140 10.29 9.25 -6.67
N ASN A 141 9.16 8.98 -6.03
CA ASN A 141 9.12 8.17 -4.81
C ASN A 141 9.60 6.74 -5.08
N LEU A 142 9.21 6.13 -6.20
CA LEU A 142 9.71 4.83 -6.63
C LEU A 142 11.24 4.83 -6.78
N CYS A 143 11.81 5.86 -7.39
CA CYS A 143 13.25 5.98 -7.56
C CYS A 143 13.99 6.13 -6.22
N LYS A 144 13.39 6.85 -5.25
CA LYS A 144 13.94 6.98 -3.89
C LYS A 144 13.85 5.66 -3.13
N LEU A 145 12.71 4.97 -3.18
CA LEU A 145 12.49 3.68 -2.51
C LEU A 145 13.50 2.62 -2.97
N LYS A 146 13.81 2.57 -4.27
CA LYS A 146 14.79 1.62 -4.82
C LYS A 146 16.23 1.85 -4.38
N LYS A 147 16.58 3.07 -3.96
CA LYS A 147 17.94 3.39 -3.47
C LYS A 147 18.19 2.92 -2.03
N ASN A 148 17.11 2.58 -1.32
CA ASN A 148 17.14 2.19 0.09
C ASN A 148 17.03 0.66 0.29
N ILE A 149 17.26 -0.12 -0.78
CA ILE A 149 17.39 -1.59 -0.77
C ILE A 149 18.81 -1.91 -1.18
#